data_AF-A0A968BWU2-F1
#
_entry.id   AF-A0A968BWU2-F1
#
_cell.length_a   1.000
_cell.length_b   1.000
_cell.length_c   1.000
_cell.angle_alpha   90.00
_cell.angle_beta   90.00
_cell.angle_gamma   90.00
#
_symmetry.space_group_name_H-M   'P 1'
#
loop_
_entity.id
_entity.type
_entity.pdbx_description
1 polymer ?
#
loop_
_entity_poly.entity_id
_entity_poly.type
_entity_poly.pdbx_seq_one_letter_code
_entity_poly.pdbx_strand_id
1 'polypeptide(L)'
;MRIFWVALRKELIEQWRSYRLVIVGAVLLVFGFASPLLAKYAPEMIRLALPEGEEILKLIPSPTAADAVSQYLQNISQFGILLAILMTMGAVAREKDRGTAALILVKPMPRCVFLAAKMVALGLTFTAGIV
;
A
#
# COMPACT_ATOMS: atom_id res chain seq x y z
N MET A 1 -18.88 -19.93 -12.83
CA MET A 1 -17.79 -19.89 -11.81
C MET A 1 -16.39 -20.14 -12.38
N ARG A 2 -16.15 -21.17 -13.22
CA ARG A 2 -14.80 -21.47 -13.77
C ARG A 2 -14.12 -20.27 -14.47
N ILE A 3 -14.85 -19.49 -15.27
CA ILE A 3 -14.29 -18.35 -16.03
C ILE A 3 -13.75 -17.26 -15.09
N PHE A 4 -14.48 -16.96 -14.00
CA PHE A 4 -14.04 -15.99 -13.00
C PHE A 4 -12.76 -16.44 -12.30
N TRP A 5 -12.66 -17.71 -11.92
CA TRP A 5 -11.46 -18.24 -11.27
C TRP A 5 -10.22 -18.19 -12.17
N VAL A 6 -10.39 -18.48 -13.46
CA VAL A 6 -9.30 -18.37 -14.44
C VAL A 6 -8.86 -16.91 -14.60
N ALA A 7 -9.80 -15.96 -14.66
CA ALA A 7 -9.50 -14.54 -14.72
C ALA A 7 -8.78 -14.05 -13.44
N LEU A 8 -9.28 -14.46 -12.26
CA LEU A 8 -8.68 -14.11 -10.98
C LEU A 8 -7.25 -14.64 -10.86
N ARG A 9 -7.02 -15.92 -11.23
CA ARG A 9 -5.68 -16.51 -11.22
C ARG A 9 -4.73 -15.78 -12.17
N LYS A 10 -5.20 -15.34 -13.34
CA LYS A 10 -4.41 -14.51 -14.26
C LYS A 10 -3.99 -13.20 -13.58
N GLU A 11 -4.93 -12.49 -12.95
CA GLU A 11 -4.63 -11.21 -12.29
C GLU A 11 -3.65 -11.38 -11.12
N LEU A 12 -3.81 -12.42 -10.29
CA LEU A 12 -2.88 -12.70 -9.19
C LEU A 12 -1.46 -13.02 -9.69
N ILE A 13 -1.34 -13.81 -10.76
CA ILE A 13 -0.04 -14.10 -11.37
C ILE A 13 0.58 -12.83 -11.95
N GLU A 14 -0.21 -11.96 -12.58
CA GLU A 14 0.27 -10.69 -13.09
C GLU A 14 0.74 -9.76 -11.97
N GLN A 15 -0.01 -9.66 -10.88
CA GLN A 15 0.39 -8.86 -9.70
C GLN A 15 1.69 -9.37 -9.08
N TRP A 16 1.87 -10.69 -8.98
CA TRP A 16 3.11 -11.30 -8.50
C TRP A 16 4.29 -11.02 -9.43
N ARG A 17 4.13 -11.29 -10.74
CA ARG A 17 5.20 -11.13 -11.74
C ARG A 17 5.55 -9.66 -12.02
N SER A 18 4.62 -8.74 -11.79
CA SER A 18 4.89 -7.30 -11.90
C SER A 18 5.43 -6.69 -10.62
N TYR A 19 5.78 -7.51 -9.61
CA TYR A 19 6.27 -7.10 -8.29
C TYR A 19 5.34 -6.13 -7.56
N ARG A 20 4.08 -6.02 -7.99
CA ARG A 20 3.10 -5.10 -7.42
C ARG A 20 2.83 -5.44 -5.95
N LEU A 21 2.72 -6.72 -5.62
CA LEU A 21 2.62 -7.22 -4.25
C LEU A 21 3.85 -6.88 -3.40
N VAL A 22 5.05 -7.08 -3.95
CA VAL A 22 6.32 -6.80 -3.26
C VAL A 22 6.47 -5.30 -2.98
N ILE A 23 6.08 -4.45 -3.93
CA ILE A 23 6.14 -2.99 -3.77
C ILE A 23 5.18 -2.54 -2.67
N VAL A 24 3.94 -3.06 -2.63
CA VAL A 24 2.98 -2.72 -1.57
C VAL A 24 3.52 -3.10 -0.19
N GLY A 25 3.99 -4.34 -0.04
CA GLY A 25 4.57 -4.80 1.22
C GLY A 25 5.81 -3.99 1.63
N ALA A 26 6.71 -3.71 0.69
CA ALA A 26 7.91 -2.92 0.96
C ALA A 26 7.59 -1.47 1.37
N VAL A 27 6.64 -0.81 0.69
CA VAL A 27 6.22 0.56 1.04
C VAL A 27 5.56 0.57 2.41
N LEU A 28 4.66 -0.36 2.70
CA LEU A 28 4.01 -0.43 4.01
C LEU A 28 5.00 -0.73 5.14
N LEU A 29 5.98 -1.61 4.91
CA LEU A 29 7.04 -1.88 5.88
C LEU A 29 7.93 -0.64 6.09
N VAL A 30 8.47 -0.06 5.02
CA VAL A 30 9.40 1.06 5.13
C VAL A 30 8.73 2.27 5.77
N PHE A 31 7.56 2.69 5.28
CA PHE A 31 6.88 3.87 5.81
C PHE A 31 6.12 3.60 7.11
N GLY A 32 5.66 2.38 7.34
CA GLY A 32 5.09 1.97 8.62
C GLY A 32 6.12 2.00 9.73
N PHE A 33 7.31 1.43 9.51
CA PHE A 33 8.37 1.37 10.53
C PHE A 33 9.22 2.65 10.62
N ALA A 34 9.38 3.41 9.54
CA ALA A 34 10.18 4.64 9.56
C ALA A 34 9.62 5.68 10.52
N SER A 35 8.29 5.85 10.59
CA SER A 35 7.68 6.89 11.41
C SER A 35 7.85 6.67 12.93
N PRO A 36 7.59 5.49 13.51
CA PRO A 36 7.90 5.21 14.92
C PRO A 36 9.39 5.35 15.26
N LEU A 37 10.27 4.94 14.34
CA LEU A 37 11.72 5.10 14.51
C LEU A 37 12.09 6.58 14.56
N LEU A 38 11.61 7.38 13.61
CA LEU A 38 11.84 8.82 13.58
C LEU A 38 11.27 9.52 14.81
N ALA A 39 10.09 9.13 15.30
CA ALA A 39 9.52 9.70 16.52
C ALA A 39 10.36 9.40 17.78
N LYS A 40 10.99 8.21 17.85
CA LYS A 40 11.92 7.87 18.92
C LYS A 40 13.19 8.72 18.89
N TYR A 41 13.72 9.00 17.71
CA TYR A 41 14.97 9.76 17.52
C TYR A 41 14.76 11.28 17.39
N ALA A 42 13.53 11.75 17.14
CA ALA A 42 13.18 13.16 17.06
C ALA A 42 13.65 13.99 18.27
N PRO A 43 13.46 13.57 19.54
CA PRO A 43 13.97 14.33 20.67
C PRO A 43 15.50 14.40 20.70
N GLU A 44 16.20 13.35 20.26
CA GLU A 44 17.66 13.31 20.20
C GLU A 44 18.21 14.24 19.10
N MET A 45 17.52 14.29 17.94
CA MET A 45 17.82 15.24 16.87
C MET A 45 17.65 16.69 17.31
N ILE A 46 16.61 17.00 18.09
CA ILE A 46 16.37 18.36 18.62
C ILE A 46 17.46 18.77 19.61
N ARG A 47 17.94 17.85 20.47
CA ARG A 47 19.06 18.11 21.41
C ARG A 47 20.35 18.44 20.69
N LEU A 48 20.62 17.79 19.56
CA LEU A 48 21.84 17.99 18.77
C LEU A 48 21.76 19.24 17.87
N ALA A 49 20.57 19.64 17.44
CA ALA A 49 20.38 20.71 16.46
C ALA A 49 20.18 22.10 17.10
N LEU A 50 19.67 22.21 18.33
CA LEU A 50 19.42 23.49 18.99
C LEU A 50 20.20 23.65 20.31
N PRO A 51 20.89 24.79 20.52
CA PRO A 51 21.54 25.11 21.79
C PRO A 51 20.59 25.12 23.00
N GLU A 52 19.32 25.47 22.80
CA GLU A 52 18.24 25.50 23.80
C GLU A 52 17.31 24.28 23.72
N GLY A 53 17.72 23.21 23.01
CA GLY A 53 16.88 22.04 22.74
C GLY A 53 16.35 21.34 24.01
N GLU A 54 17.07 21.42 25.14
CA GLU A 54 16.61 20.84 26.40
C GLU A 54 15.44 21.58 27.06
N GLU A 55 15.34 22.91 26.93
CA GLU A 55 14.20 23.67 27.49
C GLU A 55 12.94 23.44 26.67
N ILE A 56 13.07 23.35 25.35
CA ILE A 56 11.96 23.04 24.43
C ILE A 56 11.46 21.61 24.67
N LEU A 57 12.35 20.66 24.92
CA LEU A 57 11.96 19.27 25.20
C LEU A 57 11.30 19.07 26.57
N LYS A 58 11.49 19.98 27.53
CA LYS A 58 10.75 19.94 28.81
C LYS A 58 9.28 20.36 28.66
N LEU A 59 8.95 21.10 27.59
CA LEU A 59 7.58 21.49 27.23
C LEU A 59 6.86 20.41 26.39
N ILE A 60 7.61 19.48 25.80
CA ILE A 60 7.08 18.41 24.94
C ILE A 60 6.96 17.12 25.77
N PRO A 61 5.77 16.51 25.86
CA PRO A 61 5.61 15.23 26.55
C PRO A 61 6.50 14.15 25.90
N SER A 62 7.08 13.28 26.72
CA SER A 62 8.00 12.24 26.25
C SER A 62 7.26 11.30 25.28
N PRO A 63 7.83 10.98 24.10
CA PRO A 63 7.19 10.07 23.17
C PRO A 63 6.96 8.72 23.84
N THR A 64 5.69 8.34 23.99
CA THR A 64 5.29 7.11 24.68
C THR A 64 5.10 5.98 23.66
N ALA A 65 5.20 4.72 24.08
CA ALA A 65 4.95 3.56 23.20
C ALA A 65 3.56 3.60 22.53
N ALA A 66 2.57 4.22 23.17
CA ALA A 66 1.24 4.45 22.61
C ALA A 66 1.27 5.39 21.38
N ASP A 67 2.13 6.39 21.37
CA ASP A 67 2.29 7.33 20.26
C ASP A 67 2.96 6.66 19.06
N ALA A 68 3.92 5.78 19.31
CA ALA A 68 4.54 4.97 18.25
C ALA A 68 3.52 4.06 17.55
N VAL A 69 2.63 3.42 18.31
CA VAL A 69 1.56 2.57 17.76
C VAL A 69 0.51 3.40 17.01
N SER A 70 0.10 4.55 17.55
CA SER A 70 -0.87 5.42 16.90
C SER A 70 -0.33 6.00 15.58
N GLN A 71 0.94 6.40 15.56
CA GLN A 71 1.62 6.84 14.34
C GLN A 71 1.80 5.70 13.34
N TYR A 72 2.15 4.50 13.77
CA TYR A 72 2.22 3.32 12.90
C TYR A 72 0.89 3.06 12.18
N LEU A 73 -0.21 3.03 12.94
CA LEU A 73 -1.56 2.81 12.40
C LEU A 73 -1.99 3.91 11.42
N GLN A 74 -1.69 5.18 11.73
CA GLN A 74 -1.99 6.30 10.84
C GLN A 74 -1.22 6.20 9.53
N ASN A 75 0.09 5.91 9.59
CA ASN A 75 0.92 5.80 8.39
C ASN A 75 0.52 4.62 7.51
N ILE A 76 0.26 3.44 8.09
CA ILE A 76 -0.24 2.28 7.33
C ILE A 76 -1.58 2.59 6.66
N SER A 77 -2.49 3.25 7.37
CA SER A 77 -3.79 3.62 6.80
C SER A 77 -3.64 4.61 5.64
N GLN A 78 -2.80 5.63 5.80
CA GLN A 78 -2.57 6.66 4.78
C GLN A 78 -1.93 6.07 3.52
N PHE A 79 -0.82 5.35 3.67
CA PHE A 79 -0.14 4.72 2.53
C PHE A 79 -0.95 3.60 1.92
N GLY A 80 -1.71 2.85 2.73
CA GLY A 80 -2.63 1.81 2.25
C GLY A 80 -3.69 2.38 1.31
N ILE A 81 -4.32 3.50 1.68
CA ILE A 81 -5.32 4.18 0.83
C ILE A 81 -4.67 4.71 -0.46
N LEU A 82 -3.50 5.35 -0.36
CA LEU A 82 -2.80 5.89 -1.53
C LEU A 82 -2.43 4.77 -2.54
N LEU A 83 -1.89 3.67 -2.03
CA LEU A 83 -1.57 2.50 -2.86
C LEU A 83 -2.84 1.89 -3.47
N ALA A 84 -3.95 1.81 -2.72
CA ALA A 84 -5.24 1.35 -3.22
C ALA A 84 -5.70 2.16 -4.42
N ILE A 85 -5.69 3.48 -4.33
CA ILE A 85 -6.10 4.35 -5.44
C ILE A 85 -5.17 4.15 -6.64
N LEU A 86 -3.85 4.25 -6.44
CA LEU A 86 -2.86 4.22 -7.51
C LEU A 86 -2.87 2.88 -8.28
N MET A 87 -2.95 1.76 -7.56
CA MET A 87 -2.99 0.43 -8.18
C MET A 87 -4.29 0.19 -8.94
N THR A 88 -5.41 0.69 -8.43
CA THR A 88 -6.71 0.53 -9.08
C THR A 88 -6.78 1.35 -10.37
N MET A 89 -6.24 2.58 -10.40
CA MET A 89 -6.13 3.37 -11.63
C MET A 89 -5.34 2.62 -12.72
N GLY A 90 -4.21 2.01 -12.35
CA GLY A 90 -3.36 1.27 -13.26
C GLY A 90 -3.91 -0.10 -13.72
N ALA A 91 -4.95 -0.63 -13.05
CA ALA A 91 -5.44 -1.99 -13.31
C ALA A 91 -6.19 -2.13 -14.64
N VAL A 92 -6.88 -1.06 -15.07
CA VAL A 92 -7.63 -1.02 -16.33
C VAL A 92 -6.94 -0.12 -17.36
N ALA A 93 -6.40 1.03 -16.94
CA ALA A 93 -5.77 1.99 -17.84
C ALA A 93 -4.59 1.36 -18.62
N ARG A 94 -3.71 0.63 -17.93
CA ARG A 94 -2.55 -0.01 -18.56
C ARG A 94 -2.94 -1.07 -19.59
N GLU A 95 -4.00 -1.83 -19.33
CA GLU A 95 -4.46 -2.85 -20.27
C GLU A 95 -5.16 -2.26 -21.49
N LYS A 96 -5.82 -1.10 -21.31
CA LYS A 96 -6.40 -0.33 -22.40
C LYS A 96 -5.29 0.22 -23.29
N ASP A 97 -4.27 0.85 -22.71
CA ASP A 97 -3.18 1.49 -23.46
C ASP A 97 -2.31 0.46 -24.20
N ARG A 98 -2.11 -0.74 -23.63
CA ARG A 98 -1.36 -1.84 -24.25
C ARG A 98 -2.17 -2.66 -25.25
N GLY A 99 -3.47 -2.37 -25.44
CA GLY A 99 -4.37 -3.14 -26.30
C GLY A 99 -4.71 -4.55 -25.79
N THR A 100 -4.16 -4.98 -24.66
CA THR A 100 -4.41 -6.30 -24.06
C THR A 100 -5.85 -6.49 -23.60
N ALA A 101 -6.55 -5.41 -23.23
CA ALA A 101 -7.96 -5.47 -22.87
C ALA A 101 -8.83 -5.98 -24.04
N ALA A 102 -8.51 -5.57 -25.27
CA ALA A 102 -9.22 -6.02 -26.47
C ALA A 102 -9.01 -7.52 -26.70
N LEU A 103 -7.79 -8.03 -26.52
CA LEU A 103 -7.48 -9.47 -26.67
C LEU A 103 -8.24 -10.36 -25.67
N ILE A 104 -8.52 -9.84 -24.48
CA ILE A 104 -9.27 -10.57 -23.43
C ILE A 104 -10.77 -10.54 -23.74
N LEU A 105 -11.30 -9.40 -24.20
CA LEU A 105 -12.73 -9.20 -24.47
C LEU A 105 -13.22 -9.87 -25.76
N VAL A 106 -12.32 -10.28 -26.66
CA VAL A 106 -12.66 -11.11 -27.84
C VAL A 106 -12.98 -12.55 -27.46
N LYS A 107 -12.51 -13.02 -26.28
CA LYS A 107 -12.89 -14.33 -25.73
C LYS A 107 -14.28 -14.24 -25.08
N PRO A 108 -15.00 -15.37 -24.89
CA PRO A 108 -16.31 -15.38 -24.23
C PRO A 108 -16.19 -15.06 -22.73
N MET A 109 -15.87 -13.80 -22.41
CA MET A 109 -15.71 -13.26 -21.08
C MET A 109 -16.66 -12.09 -20.88
N PRO A 110 -17.60 -12.18 -19.92
CA PRO A 110 -18.48 -11.07 -19.59
C PRO A 110 -17.68 -9.88 -19.03
N ARG A 111 -18.03 -8.65 -19.43
CA ARG A 111 -17.38 -7.42 -18.95
C ARG A 111 -17.41 -7.29 -17.42
N CYS A 112 -18.51 -7.72 -16.78
CA CYS A 112 -18.63 -7.72 -15.33
C CYS A 112 -17.65 -8.69 -14.65
N VAL A 113 -17.41 -9.87 -15.25
CA VAL A 113 -16.47 -10.87 -14.71
C VAL A 113 -15.03 -10.38 -14.84
N PHE A 114 -14.70 -9.70 -15.95
CA PHE A 114 -13.41 -9.07 -16.16
C PHE A 114 -13.11 -8.00 -15.09
N LEU A 115 -14.06 -7.10 -14.83
CA LEU A 115 -13.88 -6.06 -13.82
C LEU A 115 -13.86 -6.63 -12.39
N ALA A 116 -14.77 -7.57 -12.08
CA ALA A 116 -14.83 -8.18 -10.76
C ALA A 116 -13.55 -8.95 -10.41
N ALA A 117 -12.96 -9.68 -11.36
CA ALA A 117 -11.71 -10.40 -11.13
C ALA A 117 -10.56 -9.45 -10.76
N LYS A 118 -10.48 -8.27 -11.39
CA LYS A 118 -9.48 -7.24 -11.05
C LYS A 118 -9.69 -6.68 -9.65
N MET A 119 -10.94 -6.35 -9.30
CA MET A 119 -11.25 -5.80 -7.98
C MET A 119 -10.94 -6.80 -6.87
N VAL A 120 -11.29 -8.08 -7.05
CA VAL A 120 -11.01 -9.14 -6.07
C VAL A 120 -9.51 -9.42 -5.97
N ALA A 121 -8.76 -9.43 -7.08
CA ALA A 121 -7.30 -9.61 -7.03
C ALA A 121 -6.61 -8.44 -6.29
N LEU A 122 -7.04 -7.20 -6.53
CA LEU A 122 -6.54 -6.04 -5.79
C LEU A 122 -6.90 -6.12 -4.31
N GLY A 123 -8.16 -6.45 -3.96
CA GLY A 123 -8.57 -6.62 -2.57
C GLY A 123 -7.76 -7.70 -1.83
N LEU A 124 -7.46 -8.81 -2.50
CA LEU A 124 -6.56 -9.85 -1.97
C LEU A 124 -5.13 -9.33 -1.76
N THR A 125 -4.62 -8.53 -2.68
CA THR A 125 -3.29 -7.91 -2.53
C THR A 125 -3.22 -6.96 -1.34
N PHE A 126 -4.25 -6.13 -1.12
CA PHE A 126 -4.28 -5.21 0.01
C PHE A 126 -4.45 -5.91 1.34
N THR A 127 -5.34 -6.90 1.41
CA THR A 127 -5.50 -7.71 2.64
C THR A 127 -4.22 -8.47 2.98
N ALA A 128 -3.53 -9.04 1.99
CA ALA A 128 -2.25 -9.70 2.19
C ALA A 128 -1.09 -8.74 2.53
N GLY A 129 -1.19 -7.45 2.17
CA GLY A 129 -0.17 -6.44 2.48
C GLY A 129 -0.36 -5.77 3.84
N ILE A 130 -1.59 -5.81 4.39
CA ILE A 130 -1.92 -5.25 5.72
C ILE A 130 -1.62 -6.26 6.84
N VAL A 131 -1.72 -7.57 6.55
CA VAL A 131 -1.39 -8.67 7.46
C VAL A 131 0.12 -8.91 7.48
#